data_AF-A0A920RYY6-F1
#
_entry.id   AF-A0A920RYY6-F1
#
_cell.length_a   1.000
_cell.length_b   1.000
_cell.length_c   1.000
_cell.angle_alpha   90.00
_cell.angle_beta   90.00
_cell.angle_gamma   90.00
#
_symmetry.space_group_name_H-M   'P 1'
#
loop_
_entity.id
_entity.type
_entity.pdbx_description
1 polymer ?
#
loop_
_entity_poly.entity_id
_entity_poly.type
_entity_poly.pdbx_seq_one_letter_code
_entity_poly.pdbx_strand_id
1 'polypeptide(L)' 'MQTLLQGNKNIRIGQACNVITFHNPIKMAEDIALLDQLSKGRVEVGIGRGIYGREAINLNIEADMKDQAKNFRLFEGKL' A
#
# COMPACT_ATOMS: atom_id res chain seq x y z
N MET A 1 -3.14 12.82 5.63
CA MET A 1 -4.21 11.80 5.68
C MET A 1 -4.93 11.77 7.03
N GLN A 2 -4.21 11.62 8.16
CA GLN A 2 -4.86 11.55 9.48
C GLN A 2 -5.73 12.78 9.85
N THR A 3 -5.34 13.99 9.43
CA THR A 3 -6.11 15.22 9.70
C THR A 3 -7.50 15.25 9.03
N LEU A 4 -7.66 14.57 7.89
CA LEU A 4 -8.96 14.47 7.18
C LEU A 4 -9.94 13.54 7.90
N LEU A 5 -9.45 12.58 8.68
CA LEU A 5 -10.27 11.65 9.47
C LEU A 5 -11.00 12.36 10.61
N GLN A 6 -10.35 13.33 11.26
CA GLN A 6 -10.91 13.98 12.45
C GLN A 6 -12.06 14.95 12.11
N GLY A 7 -12.01 15.60 10.95
CA GLY A 7 -12.98 16.65 10.59
C GLY A 7 -14.26 16.18 9.92
N ASN A 8 -14.29 14.98 9.32
CA ASN A 8 -15.39 14.57 8.44
C ASN A 8 -15.93 13.16 8.76
N LYS A 9 -17.19 13.11 9.25
CA LYS A 9 -17.84 11.85 9.67
C LYS A 9 -18.51 11.06 8.53
N ASN A 10 -18.72 11.67 7.37
CA ASN A 10 -19.55 11.09 6.28
C ASN A 10 -18.78 10.73 4.99
N ILE A 11 -17.48 11.02 4.91
CA ILE A 11 -16.70 10.83 3.68
C ILE A 11 -16.04 9.43 3.70
N ARG A 12 -16.12 8.67 2.59
CA ARG A 12 -15.32 7.44 2.42
C ARG A 12 -13.89 7.80 2.03
N ILE A 13 -12.92 7.06 2.54
CA ILE A 13 -11.49 7.34 2.34
C ILE A 13 -10.92 6.30 1.40
N GLY A 14 -10.80 6.67 0.12
CA GLY A 14 -10.13 5.86 -0.88
C GLY A 14 -8.63 6.12 -0.87
N GLN A 15 -7.82 5.10 -0.59
CA GLN A 15 -6.41 5.06 -0.93
C GLN A 15 -6.27 4.57 -2.36
N ALA A 16 -5.89 5.47 -3.27
CA ALA A 16 -5.91 5.20 -4.71
C ALA A 16 -4.92 4.09 -5.12
N CYS A 17 -3.73 4.04 -4.54
CA CYS A 17 -2.75 3.01 -4.83
C CYS A 17 -1.71 2.91 -3.70
N ASN A 18 -1.68 1.76 -3.03
CA ASN A 18 -0.62 1.37 -2.11
C ASN A 18 0.27 0.34 -2.80
N VAL A 19 1.54 0.68 -3.01
CA VAL A 19 2.51 -0.20 -3.66
C VAL A 19 3.05 -1.19 -2.63
N ILE A 20 2.36 -2.33 -2.45
CA ILE A 20 2.69 -3.32 -1.41
C ILE A 20 4.12 -3.86 -1.54
N THR A 21 4.66 -3.89 -2.76
CA THR A 21 6.00 -4.41 -3.06
C THR A 21 7.11 -3.53 -2.49
N PHE A 22 6.83 -2.28 -2.09
CA PHE A 22 7.82 -1.37 -1.54
C PHE A 22 7.85 -1.37 0.00
N HIS A 23 6.93 -2.07 0.64
CA HIS A 23 6.71 -2.00 2.08
C HIS A 23 6.72 -3.38 2.72
N ASN A 24 6.93 -3.41 4.04
CA ASN A 24 6.70 -4.63 4.79
C ASN A 24 5.18 -4.89 4.85
N PRO A 25 4.69 -6.05 4.38
CA PRO A 25 3.26 -6.33 4.31
C PRO A 25 2.57 -6.34 5.68
N ILE A 26 3.29 -6.72 6.74
CA ILE A 26 2.76 -6.73 8.12
C ILE A 26 2.53 -5.30 8.61
N LYS A 27 3.52 -4.41 8.41
CA LYS A 27 3.37 -3.00 8.79
C LYS A 27 2.24 -2.33 8.02
N MET A 28 2.11 -2.64 6.73
CA MET A 28 1.04 -2.02 5.94
C MET A 28 -0.35 -2.54 6.34
N ALA A 29 -0.46 -3.82 6.72
CA ALA A 29 -1.70 -4.35 7.29
C ALA A 29 -2.06 -3.66 8.62
N GLU A 30 -1.07 -3.40 9.48
CA GLU A 30 -1.25 -2.66 10.72
C GLU A 30 -1.72 -1.22 10.48
N ASP A 31 -1.07 -0.49 9.58
CA ASP A 31 -1.43 0.88 9.24
C ASP A 31 -2.84 0.97 8.64
N ILE A 32 -3.23 0.00 7.79
CA ILE A 32 -4.58 -0.08 7.23
C ILE A 32 -5.60 -0.38 8.33
N ALA A 33 -5.30 -1.32 9.23
CA ALA A 33 -6.19 -1.67 10.34
C ALA A 33 -6.38 -0.48 11.30
N LEU A 34 -5.31 0.26 11.59
CA LEU A 34 -5.37 1.49 12.38
C LEU A 34 -6.23 2.55 11.69
N LEU A 35 -6.04 2.73 10.38
CA LEU A 35 -6.82 3.69 9.59
C LEU A 35 -8.30 3.29 9.56
N ASP A 36 -8.59 2.00 9.40
CA ASP A 36 -9.95 1.47 9.40
C ASP A 36 -10.66 1.73 10.74
N GLN A 37 -9.98 1.45 11.85
CA GLN A 37 -10.49 1.68 13.20
C GLN A 37 -10.76 3.17 13.47
N LEU A 38 -9.83 4.06 13.09
CA LEU A 38 -10.00 5.51 13.23
C LEU A 38 -11.12 6.05 12.33
N SER A 39 -11.28 5.47 11.15
CA SER A 39 -12.31 5.86 10.20
C SER A 39 -13.68 5.27 10.52
N LYS A 40 -13.76 4.23 11.37
CA LYS A 40 -14.95 3.41 11.61
C LYS A 40 -15.45 2.66 10.36
N GLY A 41 -14.57 1.91 9.69
CA GLY A 41 -14.98 1.07 8.55
C GLY A 41 -15.17 1.83 7.23
N ARG A 42 -14.60 3.03 7.09
CA ARG A 42 -14.79 3.89 5.91
C ARG A 42 -13.60 3.89 4.96
N VAL A 43 -12.66 2.97 5.14
CA VAL A 43 -11.43 2.90 4.37
C VAL A 43 -11.58 1.94 3.21
N GLU A 44 -11.20 2.40 2.02
CA GLU A 44 -11.00 1.58 0.84
C GLU A 44 -9.53 1.64 0.46
N VAL A 45 -8.91 0.48 0.21
CA VAL A 45 -7.49 0.39 -0.12
C VAL A 45 -7.30 -0.20 -1.51
N GLY A 46 -6.82 0.62 -2.44
CA GLY A 46 -6.27 0.15 -3.71
C GLY A 46 -4.86 -0.39 -3.51
N ILE A 47 -4.58 -1.57 -4.06
CA ILE A 47 -3.27 -2.22 -3.99
C ILE A 47 -2.66 -2.26 -5.39
N GLY A 48 -1.36 -1.94 -5.47
CA GLY A 48 -0.59 -1.96 -6.71
C GLY A 48 0.79 -2.60 -6.54
N ARG A 49 1.41 -2.91 -7.67
CA ARG A 49 2.74 -3.54 -7.75
C ARG A 49 3.91 -2.57 -7.98
N GLY A 50 3.58 -1.30 -8.26
CA GLY A 50 4.53 -0.28 -8.71
C GLY A 50 4.77 -0.35 -10.22
N ILE A 51 5.05 0.80 -10.86
CA ILE A 51 5.24 0.88 -12.32
C ILE A 51 6.60 1.46 -12.72
N TYR A 52 7.27 2.21 -11.83
CA TYR A 52 8.55 2.84 -12.13
C TYR A 52 9.70 2.15 -11.39
N GLY A 53 10.61 1.54 -12.15
CA GLY A 53 11.78 0.84 -11.59
C GLY A 53 12.74 1.75 -10.81
N ARG A 54 12.76 3.07 -11.09
CA ARG A 54 13.58 4.03 -10.32
C ARG A 54 13.13 4.16 -8.86
N GLU A 55 11.82 4.12 -8.61
CA GLU A 55 11.28 4.19 -7.25
C GLU A 55 11.51 2.86 -6.52
N ALA A 56 11.33 1.75 -7.22
CA ALA A 56 11.57 0.41 -6.70
C ALA A 56 13.00 0.24 -6.18
N ILE A 57 14.01 0.58 -6.97
CA ILE A 57 15.42 0.41 -6.56
C ILE A 57 15.76 1.16 -5.26
N ASN A 58 15.11 2.31 -5.00
CA ASN A 58 15.37 3.11 -3.80
C ASN A 58 14.60 2.63 -2.56
N LEU A 59 13.43 2.01 -2.74
CA LEU A 59 12.54 1.64 -1.64
C LEU A 59 12.58 0.15 -1.31
N ASN A 60 12.67 -0.69 -2.34
CA ASN A 60 12.86 -2.13 -2.23
C ASN A 60 13.49 -2.70 -3.51
N ILE A 61 14.77 -3.06 -3.45
CA ILE A 61 15.50 -3.63 -4.59
C ILE A 61 14.88 -4.93 -5.12
N GLU A 62 14.17 -5.69 -4.27
CA GLU A 62 13.47 -6.91 -4.67
C GLU A 62 12.27 -6.63 -5.57
N ALA A 63 11.76 -5.39 -5.58
CA ALA A 63 10.65 -4.94 -6.40
C ALA A 63 11.09 -4.39 -7.78
N ASP A 64 12.35 -4.59 -8.19
CA ASP A 64 12.85 -4.09 -9.48
C ASP A 64 11.97 -4.54 -10.66
N MET A 65 11.49 -3.55 -11.41
CA MET A 65 10.64 -3.75 -12.57
C MET A 65 11.36 -4.39 -13.77
N LYS A 66 12.70 -4.48 -13.74
CA LYS A 66 13.49 -5.20 -14.75
C LYS A 66 13.25 -6.72 -14.68
N ASP A 67 13.02 -7.25 -13.49
CA ASP A 67 12.65 -8.66 -13.28
C ASP A 67 11.17 -8.76 -12.94
N GLN A 68 10.33 -8.79 -13.98
CA GLN A 68 8.88 -8.86 -13.81
C GLN A 68 8.46 -10.14 -13.08
N ALA A 69 9.11 -11.28 -13.34
CA ALA A 69 8.74 -12.55 -12.71
C ALA A 69 8.96 -12.50 -11.19
N LYS A 70 10.10 -11.92 -10.76
CA LYS A 70 10.39 -11.68 -9.35
C LYS A 70 9.41 -10.69 -8.72
N ASN A 71 9.14 -9.57 -9.39
CA ASN A 71 8.16 -8.57 -8.93
C ASN A 71 6.75 -9.18 -8.75
N PHE A 72 6.31 -10.04 -9.68
CA PHE A 72 5.03 -10.76 -9.57
C PHE A 72 4.99 -11.70 -8.36
N ARG A 73 6.06 -12.47 -8.11
CA ARG A 73 6.14 -13.34 -6.93
C ARG A 73 6.12 -12.54 -5.64
N LEU A 74 6.75 -11.37 -5.62
CA LEU A 74 6.78 -10.48 -4.45
C LEU A 74 5.38 -9.93 -4.17
N PHE A 75 4.66 -9.54 -5.22
CA PHE A 75 3.28 -9.09 -5.13
C PHE A 75 2.34 -10.17 -4.60
N GLU A 76 2.54 -11.43 -5.01
CA GLU A 76 1.77 -12.57 -4.49
C GLU A 76 2.18 -13.01 -3.08
N GLY A 77 3.23 -12.42 -2.49
CA GLY A 77 3.77 -12.83 -1.20
C GLY A 77 4.44 -14.20 -1.22
N LYS A 78 4.95 -14.63 -2.38
CA LYS A 78 5.60 -15.93 -2.60
C LYS A 78 7.14 -15.85 -2.63
N LEU A 79 7.71 -14.78 -2.09
CA LEU A 79 9.15 -14.52 -2.02
C LEU A 79 9.65 -14.67 -0.58
#